data_AF-A0A7J7MBL9-F1
#
_entry.id   AF-A0A7J7MBL9-F1
#
_cell.length_a   1.000
_cell.length_b   1.000
_cell.length_c   1.000
_cell.angle_alpha   90.00
_cell.angle_beta   90.00
_cell.angle_gamma   90.00
#
_symmetry.space_group_name_H-M   'P 1'
#
loop_
_entity.id
_entity.type
_entity.pdbx_description
1 polymer ?
#
loop_
_entity_poly.entity_id
_entity_poly.type
_entity_poly.pdbx_seq_one_letter_code
_entity_poly.pdbx_strand_id
1 'polypeptide(L)'
;MLRQLEILECGNLEVLPPFGNLESLQYLFLKKLDSMPPKGLFNGLEASSTTVAYPNLKKLNIIGMKHWEELVMETSSEDVVVMPLLQGLDIYDCPVLKSVPHQILSDSLRKLFIFDCPELTISCLPPFLEEFILGHVEMVSISRA
;
A
#
# COMPACT_ATOMS: atom_id res chain seq x y z
N MET A 1 -19.53 -13.00 -1.53
CA MET A 1 -18.56 -12.02 -2.05
C MET A 1 -17.64 -11.57 -0.93
N LEU A 2 -16.32 -11.71 -1.10
CA LEU A 2 -15.33 -11.32 -0.08
C LEU A 2 -15.12 -9.80 -0.10
N ARG A 3 -15.27 -9.13 1.05
CA ARG A 3 -15.12 -7.65 1.17
C ARG A 3 -13.94 -7.23 2.05
N GLN A 4 -13.50 -8.10 2.93
CA GLN A 4 -12.39 -7.86 3.85
C GLN A 4 -11.49 -9.07 3.81
N LEU A 5 -10.19 -8.82 3.71
CA LEU A 5 -9.15 -9.83 3.71
C LEU A 5 -8.06 -9.38 4.66
N GLU A 6 -7.67 -10.28 5.56
CA GLU A 6 -6.60 -10.05 6.51
C GLU A 6 -5.58 -11.17 6.38
N ILE A 7 -4.30 -10.79 6.27
CA ILE A 7 -3.18 -11.72 6.22
C ILE A 7 -2.24 -11.32 7.34
N LEU A 8 -2.13 -12.20 8.32
CA LEU A 8 -1.44 -11.96 9.58
C LEU A 8 -0.35 -13.01 9.74
N GLU A 9 0.88 -12.57 9.98
CA GLU A 9 1.96 -13.42 10.50
C GLU A 9 2.22 -14.67 9.63
N CYS A 10 2.10 -14.53 8.31
CA CYS A 10 2.31 -15.62 7.36
C CYS A 10 3.79 -15.74 6.96
N GLY A 11 4.58 -16.43 7.78
CA GLY A 11 6.02 -16.62 7.59
C GLY A 11 6.44 -17.53 6.42
N ASN A 12 5.50 -18.18 5.73
CA ASN A 12 5.78 -18.98 4.53
C ASN A 12 5.22 -18.35 3.25
N LEU A 13 4.61 -17.16 3.37
CA LEU A 13 4.08 -16.47 2.21
C LEU A 13 5.24 -15.76 1.53
N GLU A 14 5.56 -16.20 0.31
CA GLU A 14 6.62 -15.61 -0.51
C GLU A 14 6.05 -14.67 -1.59
N VAL A 15 4.77 -14.86 -1.95
CA VAL A 15 4.06 -14.08 -2.96
C VAL A 15 2.61 -13.91 -2.50
N LEU A 16 2.03 -12.70 -2.62
CA LEU A 16 0.59 -12.56 -2.42
C LEU A 16 -0.17 -13.26 -3.55
N PRO A 17 -1.21 -14.05 -3.23
CA PRO A 17 -2.17 -14.45 -4.25
C PRO A 17 -2.73 -13.23 -5.01
N PRO A 18 -3.27 -13.40 -6.23
CA PRO A 18 -3.70 -12.30 -7.10
C PRO A 18 -5.02 -11.67 -6.61
N PHE A 19 -5.00 -11.07 -5.42
CA PHE A 19 -6.15 -10.40 -4.81
C PHE A 19 -6.55 -9.13 -5.57
N GLY A 20 -5.68 -8.61 -6.42
CA GLY A 20 -5.97 -7.47 -7.28
C GLY A 20 -7.21 -7.65 -8.16
N ASN A 21 -7.59 -8.91 -8.44
CA ASN A 21 -8.76 -9.25 -9.25
C ASN A 21 -10.05 -9.38 -8.41
N LEU A 22 -9.98 -9.22 -7.08
CA LEU A 22 -11.14 -9.33 -6.21
C LEU A 22 -11.98 -8.05 -6.27
N GLU A 23 -12.91 -7.99 -7.22
CA GLU A 23 -13.77 -6.83 -7.46
C GLU A 23 -14.61 -6.40 -6.26
N SER A 24 -14.90 -7.31 -5.32
CA SER A 24 -15.70 -7.01 -4.13
C SER A 24 -14.87 -6.55 -2.92
N LEU A 25 -13.55 -6.65 -2.97
CA LEU A 25 -12.67 -6.38 -1.83
C LEU A 25 -12.63 -4.87 -1.54
N GLN A 26 -12.90 -4.50 -0.29
CA GLN A 26 -12.96 -3.12 0.20
C GLN A 26 -11.91 -2.83 1.28
N TYR A 27 -11.48 -3.86 2.02
CA TYR A 27 -10.54 -3.74 3.12
C TYR A 27 -9.45 -4.80 2.99
N LEU A 28 -8.19 -4.38 2.96
CA LEU A 28 -7.03 -5.26 2.94
C LEU A 28 -6.11 -4.92 4.10
N PHE A 29 -5.85 -5.92 4.95
CA PHE A 29 -4.98 -5.79 6.10
C PHE A 29 -3.83 -6.77 5.99
N LEU A 30 -2.60 -6.25 5.98
CA LEU A 30 -1.38 -7.03 5.85
C LEU A 30 -0.50 -6.77 7.08
N LYS A 31 -0.12 -7.83 7.80
CA LYS A 31 0.68 -7.70 9.01
C LYS A 31 1.79 -8.74 9.07
N LYS A 32 3.02 -8.29 9.32
CA LYS A 32 4.22 -9.13 9.56
C LYS A 32 4.40 -10.18 8.47
N LEU A 33 4.50 -9.75 7.22
CA LEU A 33 4.76 -10.60 6.06
C LEU A 33 6.25 -10.54 5.70
N ASP A 34 7.10 -10.77 6.70
CA ASP A 34 8.54 -10.55 6.64
C ASP A 34 9.29 -11.52 5.71
N SER A 35 8.64 -12.62 5.33
CA SER A 35 9.15 -13.60 4.36
C SER A 35 8.86 -13.24 2.92
N MET A 36 7.97 -12.27 2.67
CA MET A 36 7.74 -11.77 1.32
C MET A 36 8.83 -10.76 0.94
N PRO A 37 9.36 -10.83 -0.29
CA PRO A 37 10.19 -9.75 -0.80
C PRO A 37 9.34 -8.47 -0.88
N PRO A 38 9.95 -7.27 -0.73
CA PRO A 38 9.26 -5.98 -0.80
C PRO A 38 8.38 -5.80 -2.06
N LYS A 39 8.72 -6.53 -3.13
CA LYS A 39 8.06 -6.52 -4.43
C LYS A 39 6.76 -7.36 -4.49
N GLY A 40 6.38 -8.04 -3.41
CA GLY A 40 5.31 -9.04 -3.43
C GLY A 40 3.87 -8.50 -3.37
N LEU A 41 3.65 -7.22 -3.04
CA LEU A 41 2.30 -6.72 -2.74
C LEU A 41 1.38 -6.64 -3.98
N PHE A 42 1.97 -6.41 -5.15
CA PHE A 42 1.26 -6.28 -6.43
C PHE A 42 1.79 -7.22 -7.51
N ASN A 43 2.60 -8.21 -7.12
CA ASN A 43 3.10 -9.22 -8.04
C ASN A 43 1.92 -10.14 -8.44
N GLY A 44 1.69 -10.34 -9.74
CA GLY A 44 0.54 -11.11 -10.25
C GLY A 44 -0.62 -10.30 -10.81
N LEU A 45 -0.43 -9.01 -11.11
CA LEU A 45 -1.33 -8.25 -11.98
C LEU A 45 -1.19 -8.61 -13.47
N GLU A 46 -0.46 -9.68 -13.80
CA GLU A 46 -0.23 -10.08 -15.19
C GLU A 46 -1.55 -10.39 -15.92
N ALA A 47 -1.81 -9.56 -16.94
CA ALA A 47 -2.57 -9.87 -18.14
C ALA A 47 -3.98 -10.44 -17.95
N SER A 48 -4.71 -10.01 -16.93
CA SER A 48 -6.18 -10.07 -17.01
C SER A 48 -6.67 -8.84 -17.79
N SER A 49 -7.77 -8.97 -18.53
CA SER A 49 -8.31 -7.93 -19.41
C SER A 49 -8.77 -6.64 -18.70
N THR A 50 -8.50 -6.51 -17.40
CA THR A 50 -8.87 -5.37 -16.57
C THR A 50 -7.67 -4.47 -16.36
N THR A 51 -7.79 -3.22 -16.80
CA THR A 51 -6.83 -2.14 -16.58
C THR A 51 -6.77 -1.64 -15.14
N VAL A 52 -7.52 -2.25 -14.22
CA VAL A 52 -7.69 -1.77 -12.84
C VAL A 52 -7.46 -2.89 -11.82
N ALA A 53 -6.48 -2.68 -10.94
CA ALA A 53 -6.22 -3.56 -9.80
C ALA A 53 -6.97 -3.04 -8.57
N TYR A 54 -7.54 -3.95 -7.78
CA TYR A 54 -8.26 -3.62 -6.53
C TYR A 54 -9.33 -2.53 -6.73
N PRO A 55 -10.27 -2.70 -7.68
CA PRO A 55 -11.12 -1.62 -8.17
C PRO A 55 -12.03 -1.01 -7.11
N ASN A 56 -12.33 -1.74 -6.03
CA ASN A 56 -13.22 -1.30 -4.94
C ASN A 56 -12.53 -1.20 -3.58
N LEU A 57 -11.20 -1.28 -3.52
CA LEU A 57 -10.48 -1.20 -2.26
C LEU A 57 -10.56 0.21 -1.69
N LYS A 58 -11.07 0.34 -0.46
CA LYS A 58 -11.26 1.61 0.24
C LYS A 58 -10.23 1.84 1.34
N LYS A 59 -9.71 0.78 1.94
CA LYS A 59 -8.72 0.88 3.02
C LYS A 59 -7.66 -0.20 2.91
N LEU A 60 -6.40 0.23 3.07
CA LEU A 60 -5.21 -0.60 3.10
C LEU A 60 -4.46 -0.37 4.41
N ASN A 61 -4.12 -1.46 5.10
CA ASN A 61 -3.29 -1.45 6.30
C ASN A 61 -2.04 -2.29 6.07
N ILE A 62 -0.88 -1.69 6.30
CA ILE A 62 0.43 -2.34 6.20
C ILE A 62 1.12 -2.19 7.56
N ILE A 63 1.29 -3.29 8.28
CA ILE A 63 1.75 -3.25 9.67
C ILE A 63 2.92 -4.20 9.92
N GLY A 64 3.97 -3.69 10.55
CA GLY A 64 5.04 -4.53 11.08
C GLY A 64 5.87 -5.20 9.98
N MET A 65 6.05 -4.56 8.82
CA MET A 65 6.84 -5.11 7.72
C MET A 65 8.31 -4.75 7.90
N LYS A 66 9.11 -5.67 8.43
CA LYS A 66 10.49 -5.41 8.89
C LYS A 66 11.54 -5.45 7.81
N HIS A 67 11.25 -6.07 6.67
CA HIS A 67 12.18 -6.22 5.55
C HIS A 67 11.72 -5.49 4.28
N TRP A 68 10.68 -4.68 4.37
CA TRP A 68 10.05 -4.04 3.21
C TRP A 68 10.63 -2.66 2.98
N GLU A 69 11.62 -2.57 2.09
CA GLU A 69 12.27 -1.29 1.79
C GLU A 69 11.44 -0.37 0.90
N GLU A 70 10.70 -0.94 -0.05
CA GLU A 70 9.88 -0.19 -0.99
C GLU A 70 8.59 -0.95 -1.27
N LEU A 71 7.48 -0.22 -1.37
CA LEU A 71 6.29 -0.76 -1.99
C LEU A 71 6.48 -0.62 -3.51
N VAL A 72 6.55 -1.72 -4.23
CA VAL A 72 6.75 -1.71 -5.69
C VAL A 72 5.48 -2.16 -6.39
N MET A 73 5.08 -1.45 -7.44
CA MET A 73 4.08 -1.93 -8.40
C MET A 73 4.80 -2.38 -9.66
N GLU A 74 4.73 -3.68 -9.95
CA GLU A 74 5.22 -4.24 -11.20
C GLU A 74 4.12 -4.12 -12.26
N THR A 75 3.85 -2.89 -12.70
CA THR A 75 2.98 -2.63 -13.86
C THR A 75 3.87 -2.23 -15.02
N SER A 76 3.93 -3.07 -16.05
CA SER A 76 4.73 -2.84 -17.26
C SER A 76 4.13 -1.80 -18.20
N SER A 77 2.90 -1.35 -17.95
CA SER A 77 2.24 -0.27 -18.67
C SER A 77 1.86 0.87 -17.73
N GLU A 78 2.02 2.10 -18.21
CA GLU A 78 1.54 3.32 -17.56
C GLU A 78 -0.01 3.35 -17.44
N ASP A 79 -0.69 2.41 -18.09
CA ASP A 79 -2.15 2.34 -18.20
C ASP A 79 -2.86 1.58 -17.06
N VAL A 80 -2.13 0.96 -16.12
CA VAL A 80 -2.74 0.23 -15.01
C VAL A 80 -3.10 1.19 -13.87
N VAL A 81 -4.38 1.33 -13.59
CA VAL A 81 -4.88 2.07 -12.43
C VAL A 81 -4.93 1.15 -11.22
N VAL A 82 -4.25 1.50 -10.14
CA VAL A 82 -4.19 0.69 -8.93
C VAL A 82 -4.98 1.35 -7.81
N MET A 83 -5.94 0.63 -7.23
CA MET A 83 -6.76 1.05 -6.09
C MET A 83 -7.41 2.44 -6.27
N PRO A 84 -8.21 2.68 -7.34
CA PRO A 84 -8.76 4.00 -7.67
C PRO A 84 -9.71 4.59 -6.60
N LEU A 85 -10.16 3.80 -5.64
CA LEU A 85 -11.11 4.18 -4.60
C LEU A 85 -10.50 4.14 -3.19
N LEU A 86 -9.17 4.10 -3.08
CA LEU A 86 -8.47 4.00 -1.79
C LEU A 86 -8.63 5.30 -1.01
N GLN A 87 -9.42 5.26 0.07
CA GLN A 87 -9.70 6.42 0.92
C GLN A 87 -8.82 6.47 2.16
N GLY A 88 -8.31 5.32 2.63
CA GLY A 88 -7.48 5.24 3.83
C GLY A 88 -6.25 4.36 3.64
N LEU A 89 -5.10 4.90 4.04
CA LEU A 89 -3.83 4.18 4.11
C LEU A 89 -3.25 4.30 5.51
N ASP A 90 -3.06 3.16 6.17
CA ASP A 90 -2.39 3.09 7.47
C ASP A 90 -1.08 2.28 7.30
N ILE A 91 0.04 2.89 7.65
CA ILE A 91 1.35 2.24 7.70
C ILE A 91 1.89 2.36 9.12
N TYR A 92 2.17 1.22 9.76
CA TYR A 92 2.62 1.20 11.15
C TYR A 92 3.78 0.24 11.34
N ASP A 93 4.81 0.69 12.07
CA ASP A 93 5.91 -0.17 12.53
C ASP A 93 6.68 -0.85 11.37
N CYS A 94 6.89 -0.10 10.29
CA CYS A 94 7.64 -0.52 9.09
C CYS A 94 9.00 0.21 9.06
N PRO A 95 10.03 -0.29 9.76
CA PRO A 95 11.22 0.48 10.09
C PRO A 95 12.12 0.81 8.91
N VAL A 96 12.17 -0.07 7.90
CA VAL A 96 13.06 0.06 6.74
C VAL A 96 12.35 0.56 5.48
N LEU A 97 11.04 0.86 5.58
CA LEU A 97 10.25 1.29 4.43
C LEU A 97 10.64 2.73 4.07
N LYS A 98 11.15 2.92 2.85
CA LYS A 98 11.70 4.20 2.38
C LYS A 98 10.73 5.03 1.56
N SER A 99 9.84 4.38 0.82
CA SER A 99 8.92 5.06 -0.09
C SER A 99 7.61 4.32 -0.32
N VAL A 100 6.59 5.09 -0.73
CA VAL A 100 5.27 4.62 -1.16
C VAL A 100 5.04 5.15 -2.60
N PRO A 101 4.61 4.31 -3.55
CA PRO A 101 4.31 4.74 -4.91
C PRO A 101 3.25 5.82 -4.99
N HIS A 102 3.42 6.75 -5.93
CA HIS A 102 2.48 7.84 -6.16
C HIS A 102 1.08 7.36 -6.51
N GLN A 103 0.93 6.19 -7.14
CA GLN A 103 -0.38 5.64 -7.50
C GLN A 103 -1.18 5.21 -6.26
N ILE A 104 -0.53 4.89 -5.15
CA ILE A 104 -1.21 4.66 -3.85
C ILE A 104 -1.60 6.02 -3.23
N LEU A 105 -0.76 7.03 -3.40
CA LEU A 105 -0.99 8.42 -2.97
C LEU A 105 -1.89 9.19 -3.97
N SER A 106 -2.96 8.55 -4.43
CA SER A 106 -3.86 9.08 -5.45
C SER A 106 -4.87 10.11 -4.91
N ASP A 107 -5.60 10.77 -5.82
CA ASP A 107 -6.66 11.74 -5.54
C ASP A 107 -7.83 11.17 -4.73
N SER A 108 -7.94 9.85 -4.60
CA SER A 108 -8.99 9.21 -3.80
C SER A 108 -8.65 9.16 -2.31
N LEU A 109 -7.37 9.33 -1.95
CA LEU A 109 -6.91 9.21 -0.57
C LEU A 109 -7.39 10.38 0.28
N ARG A 110 -8.04 10.07 1.40
CA ARG A 110 -8.57 11.04 2.37
C ARG A 110 -7.85 10.96 3.71
N LYS A 111 -7.38 9.77 4.09
CA LYS A 111 -6.75 9.52 5.38
C LYS A 111 -5.42 8.83 5.19
N LEU A 112 -4.39 9.40 5.80
CA LEU A 112 -3.04 8.84 5.80
C LEU A 112 -2.52 8.81 7.24
N PHE A 113 -2.28 7.62 7.75
CA PHE A 113 -1.70 7.39 9.07
C PHE A 113 -0.36 6.69 8.91
N ILE A 114 0.70 7.32 9.39
CA ILE A 114 2.05 6.75 9.40
C ILE A 114 2.61 6.86 10.81
N PHE A 115 3.05 5.73 11.36
CA PHE A 115 3.61 5.71 12.71
C PHE A 115 4.72 4.68 12.83
N ASP A 116 5.80 4.99 13.57
CA ASP A 116 6.98 4.11 13.74
C ASP A 116 7.58 3.66 12.40
N CYS A 117 7.71 4.59 11.44
CA CYS A 117 8.30 4.35 10.12
C CYS A 117 9.45 5.35 9.85
N PRO A 118 10.59 5.25 10.57
CA PRO A 118 11.67 6.24 10.56
C PRO A 118 12.32 6.49 9.20
N GLU A 119 12.41 5.48 8.32
CA GLU A 119 13.01 5.66 6.98
C GLU A 119 12.02 6.17 5.92
N LEU A 120 10.73 6.26 6.23
CA LEU A 120 9.70 6.54 5.23
C LEU A 120 9.68 8.01 4.84
N THR A 121 9.97 8.25 3.56
CA THR A 121 9.85 9.56 2.93
C THR A 121 8.62 9.63 2.03
N ILE A 122 7.90 10.75 2.12
CA ILE A 122 6.78 11.08 1.23
C ILE A 122 7.13 12.36 0.49
N SER A 123 7.29 12.25 -0.82
CA SER A 123 7.65 13.38 -1.70
C SER A 123 6.47 14.31 -2.00
N CYS A 124 5.24 13.79 -2.00
CA CYS A 124 4.03 14.57 -2.26
C CYS A 124 2.86 14.04 -1.44
N LEU A 125 2.11 14.93 -0.78
CA LEU A 125 0.86 14.57 -0.12
C LEU A 125 -0.28 14.55 -1.13
N PRO A 126 -1.25 13.63 -1.01
CA PRO A 126 -2.43 13.62 -1.86
C PRO A 126 -3.19 14.96 -1.81
N PRO A 127 -3.72 15.45 -2.94
CA PRO A 127 -4.32 16.78 -3.02
C PRO A 127 -5.62 16.93 -2.20
N PHE A 128 -6.32 15.82 -1.93
CA PHE A 128 -7.60 15.80 -1.21
C PHE A 128 -7.49 15.15 0.18
N LEU A 129 -6.30 15.15 0.77
CA LEU A 129 -6.07 14.56 2.09
C LEU A 129 -6.80 15.37 3.17
N GLU A 130 -7.72 14.72 3.88
CA GLU A 130 -8.52 15.30 4.97
C GLU A 130 -7.85 15.09 6.33
N GLU A 131 -7.23 13.92 6.53
CA GLU A 131 -6.56 13.55 7.78
C GLU A 131 -5.15 13.03 7.49
N PHE A 132 -4.17 13.64 8.15
CA PHE A 132 -2.77 13.21 8.11
C PHE A 132 -2.22 13.11 9.53
N ILE A 133 -1.76 11.91 9.90
CA ILE A 133 -1.17 11.67 11.21
C ILE A 133 0.21 11.06 11.00
N LEU A 134 1.21 11.70 11.63
CA LEU A 134 2.59 11.24 11.73
C LEU A 134 2.93 11.07 13.20
N GLY A 135 3.49 9.91 13.58
CA GLY A 135 4.04 9.71 14.92
C GLY A 135 5.33 8.90 14.92
N HIS A 136 6.31 9.32 15.73
CA HIS A 136 7.64 8.68 15.82
C HIS A 136 8.33 8.46 14.46
N VAL A 137 8.23 9.43 13.55
CA VAL A 137 9.02 9.47 12.32
C VAL A 137 10.12 10.51 12.50
N GLU A 138 11.37 10.07 12.65
CA GLU A 138 12.52 10.98 12.60
C GLU A 138 12.66 11.46 11.14
N MET A 139 12.11 12.65 10.85
CA MET A 139 12.17 13.37 9.56
C MET A 139 11.27 12.83 8.42
N VAL A 140 10.01 13.27 8.36
CA VAL A 140 9.32 13.39 7.07
C VAL A 140 9.76 14.69 6.42
N SER A 141 10.73 14.62 5.50
CA SER A 141 11.06 15.74 4.62
C SER A 141 9.95 15.91 3.59
N ILE A 142 8.97 16.78 3.88
CA ILE A 142 7.99 17.22 2.88
C ILE A 142 8.71 18.20 1.95
N SER A 143 9.15 17.74 0.78
CA SER A 143 9.62 18.65 -0.27
C SER A 143 8.42 19.34 -0.92
N ARG A 144 8.38 20.67 -0.92
CA ARG A 144 7.46 21.44 -1.75
C ARG A 144 8.05 21.54 -3.16
N ALA A 145 7.26 21.21 -4.18
CA ALA A 145 7.51 21.64 -5.55
C ALA A 145 7.00 23.08 -5.73
#